data_AF-A0Y8Z3-F1
#
_entry.id   AF-A0Y8Z3-F1
#
_cell.length_a   1.000
_cell.length_b   1.000
_cell.length_c   1.000
_cell.angle_alpha   90.00
_cell.angle_beta   90.00
_cell.angle_gamma   90.00
#
_symmetry.space_group_name_H-M   'P 1'
#
loop_
_entity.id
_entity.type
_entity.pdbx_description
1 polymer ?
#
loop_
_entity_poly.entity_id
_entity_poly.type
_entity_poly.pdbx_seq_one_letter_code
_entity_poly.pdbx_strand_id
1 'polypeptide(L)' 'MENTDIPSLSFQLFQLQTEHRMLDTEISNLQQLPYLDQLKLQRMKRQKLRLKQNIEHIKAQLIPDLNA' A
#
# COMPACT_ATOMS: atom_id res chain seq x y z
N MET A 1 -27.82 17.76 -0.28
CA MET A 1 -26.99 16.65 -0.81
C MET A 1 -25.54 17.10 -0.70
N GLU A 2 -24.61 16.14 -0.58
CA GLU A 2 -23.17 16.28 -0.26
C GLU A 2 -22.82 16.39 1.24
N ASN A 3 -22.97 15.28 1.97
CA ASN A 3 -21.95 14.90 2.94
C ASN A 3 -20.83 14.25 2.13
N THR A 4 -19.84 15.05 1.72
CA THR A 4 -18.59 14.53 1.18
C THR A 4 -17.82 14.03 2.39
N ASP A 5 -18.03 12.76 2.75
CA ASP A 5 -17.30 12.11 3.85
C ASP A 5 -15.82 12.15 3.52
N ILE A 6 -15.09 13.11 4.09
CA ILE A 6 -13.64 13.19 3.95
C ILE A 6 -13.09 11.92 4.60
N PRO A 7 -12.47 11.00 3.85
CA PRO A 7 -11.98 9.75 4.41
C PRO A 7 -10.90 10.05 5.46
N SER A 8 -11.12 9.56 6.68
CA SER A 8 -10.17 9.73 7.79
C SER A 8 -8.81 9.12 7.46
N LEU A 9 -7.74 9.63 8.08
CA LEU A 9 -6.38 9.07 7.91
C LEU A 9 -6.32 7.57 8.23
N SER A 10 -7.11 7.10 9.20
CA SER A 10 -7.25 5.68 9.53
C SER A 10 -7.87 4.87 8.38
N PHE A 11 -8.88 5.41 7.71
CA PHE A 11 -9.49 4.78 6.54
C PHE A 11 -8.50 4.72 5.36
N GLN A 12 -7.79 5.82 5.10
CA GLN A 12 -6.75 5.87 4.07
C GLN A 12 -5.62 4.86 4.36
N LEU A 13 -5.19 4.75 5.62
CA LEU A 13 -4.21 3.76 6.06
C LEU A 13 -4.70 2.33 5.79
N PHE A 14 -5.96 2.03 6.11
CA PHE A 14 -6.56 0.72 5.84
C PHE A 14 -6.58 0.39 4.34
N GLN A 15 -6.95 1.35 3.49
CA GLN A 15 -6.94 1.18 2.04
C GLN A 15 -5.53 0.88 1.51
N LEU A 16 -4.54 1.68 1.91
CA LEU A 16 -3.14 1.47 1.48
C LEU A 16 -2.60 0.11 1.94
N GLN A 17 -2.90 -0.31 3.17
CA GLN A 17 -2.50 -1.64 3.67
C GLN A 17 -3.16 -2.78 2.88
N THR A 18 -4.43 -2.61 2.51
CA THR A 18 -5.16 -3.57 1.69
C THR A 18 -4.54 -3.67 0.31
N GLU A 19 -4.31 -2.55 -0.37
CA GLU A 19 -3.66 -2.50 -1.68
C GLU A 19 -2.26 -3.12 -1.63
N HIS A 20 -1.47 -2.78 -0.62
CA HIS A 20 -0.13 -3.33 -0.43
C HIS A 20 -0.15 -4.87 -0.29
N ARG A 21 -1.12 -5.42 0.45
CA ARG A 21 -1.28 -6.87 0.61
C ARG A 21 -1.71 -7.54 -0.70
N MET A 22 -2.66 -6.94 -1.43
CA MET A 22 -3.09 -7.45 -2.72
C MET A 22 -1.94 -7.50 -3.72
N LEU A 23 -1.14 -6.46 -3.76
CA LEU A 23 0.03 -6.39 -4.63
C LEU A 23 1.10 -7.42 -4.26
N ASP A 24 1.24 -7.74 -2.98
CA ASP A 24 2.13 -8.80 -2.51
C ASP A 24 1.68 -10.19 -3.00
N THR A 25 0.38 -10.48 -2.88
CA THR A 25 -0.22 -11.70 -3.41
C THR A 25 -0.01 -11.81 -4.92
N GLU A 26 -0.24 -10.72 -5.67
CA GLU A 26 -0.04 -10.74 -7.13
C GLU A 26 1.44 -10.94 -7.51
N ILE A 27 2.38 -10.34 -6.77
CA ILE A 27 3.82 -10.58 -6.94
C ILE A 27 4.14 -12.06 -6.71
N SER A 28 3.65 -12.65 -5.60
CA SER A 28 3.89 -14.06 -5.29
C SER A 28 3.36 -14.98 -6.39
N ASN A 29 2.15 -14.72 -6.89
CA ASN A 29 1.55 -15.49 -7.98
C ASN A 29 2.37 -15.36 -9.27
N LEU A 30 2.80 -14.15 -9.61
CA LEU A 30 3.61 -13.90 -10.82
C LEU A 30 4.96 -14.62 -10.77
N GLN A 31 5.56 -14.74 -9.59
CA GLN A 31 6.83 -15.45 -9.38
C GLN A 31 6.72 -16.97 -9.53
N GLN A 32 5.52 -17.55 -9.43
CA GLN A 32 5.28 -18.98 -9.63
C GLN A 32 5.15 -19.36 -11.12
N LEU A 33 5.01 -18.38 -12.02
CA LEU A 33 4.84 -18.65 -13.44
C LEU A 33 6.21 -18.99 -14.09
N PRO A 34 6.27 -20.03 -14.95
CA PRO A 34 7.51 -20.45 -15.62
C PRO A 34 8.07 -19.39 -16.59
N TYR A 35 7.20 -18.55 -17.14
CA TYR A 35 7.56 -17.41 -17.98
C TYR A 35 7.08 -16.13 -17.31
N LEU A 36 7.89 -15.59 -16.42
CA LEU A 36 7.56 -14.36 -15.70
C LEU A 36 7.95 -13.12 -16.50
N ASP A 37 7.03 -12.16 -16.60
CA ASP A 37 7.34 -10.83 -17.13
C ASP A 37 8.15 -10.04 -16.08
N GLN A 38 9.46 -9.95 -16.30
CA GLN A 38 10.39 -9.26 -15.41
C GLN A 38 10.08 -7.76 -15.30
N LEU A 39 9.61 -7.12 -16.38
CA LEU A 39 9.26 -5.70 -16.36
C LEU A 39 8.00 -5.46 -15.53
N LYS A 40 6.99 -6.33 -15.67
CA LYS A 40 5.78 -6.31 -14.83
C LYS A 40 6.17 -6.49 -13.36
N LEU A 41 6.98 -7.50 -13.04
CA LEU A 41 7.44 -7.76 -11.67
C LEU A 41 8.19 -6.56 -11.07
N GLN A 42 9.08 -5.93 -11.84
CA GLN A 42 9.80 -4.74 -11.39
C GLN A 42 8.87 -3.55 -11.10
N ARG A 43 7.88 -3.31 -11.97
CA ARG A 43 6.88 -2.24 -11.77
C ARG A 43 6.06 -2.48 -10.49
N MET A 44 5.59 -3.71 -10.29
CA MET A 44 4.83 -4.09 -9.10
C MET A 44 5.65 -3.93 -7.81
N LYS A 45 6.92 -4.37 -7.81
CA LYS A 45 7.81 -4.16 -6.65
C LYS A 45 8.04 -2.68 -6.33
N ARG A 46 8.19 -1.83 -7.35
CA ARG A 46 8.30 -0.37 -7.18
C ARG A 46 7.01 0.24 -6.62
N GLN A 47 5.84 -0.20 -7.09
CA GLN A 47 4.55 0.23 -6.55
C GLN A 47 4.39 -0.23 -5.10
N LYS A 48 4.76 -1.46 -4.77
CA LYS A 48 4.73 -1.99 -3.39
C LYS A 48 5.61 -1.15 -2.45
N LEU A 49 6.81 -0.77 -2.89
CA LEU A 49 7.69 0.11 -2.13
C LEU A 49 7.05 1.48 -1.86
N ARG A 50 6.41 2.09 -2.87
CA ARG A 50 5.70 3.37 -2.70
C ARG A 50 4.54 3.26 -1.72
N LEU A 51 3.73 2.20 -1.83
CA LEU A 51 2.64 1.94 -0.88
C LEU A 51 3.17 1.80 0.54
N LYS A 52 4.27 1.07 0.74
CA LYS A 52 4.93 0.96 2.05
C LYS A 52 5.34 2.33 2.60
N GLN A 53 5.99 3.17 1.78
CA GLN A 53 6.41 4.52 2.18
C GLN A 53 5.22 5.40 2.57
N ASN A 54 4.12 5.33 1.81
CA ASN A 54 2.90 6.07 2.12
C ASN A 54 2.25 5.58 3.42
N ILE A 55 2.23 4.26 3.66
CA ILE A 55 1.76 3.67 4.92
C ILE A 55 2.59 4.18 6.09
N GLU A 56 3.91 4.21 5.97
CA GLU A 56 4.81 4.71 7.01
C GLU A 56 4.58 6.21 7.27
N HIS A 57 4.36 7.00 6.22
CA HIS A 57 4.05 8.42 6.34
C HIS A 57 2.72 8.66 7.08
N ILE A 58 1.64 7.98 6.70
CA ILE A 58 0.34 8.13 7.36
C ILE A 58 0.39 7.60 8.80
N LYS A 59 1.13 6.50 9.05
CA LYS A 59 1.37 6.03 10.42
C LYS A 59 2.07 7.08 11.26
N ALA A 60 3.11 7.75 10.74
CA ALA A 60 3.78 8.82 11.45
C ALA A 60 2.85 10.01 11.76
N GLN A 61 1.94 10.35 10.86
CA GLN A 61 0.92 11.39 11.08
C GLN A 61 -0.15 11.01 12.11
N LEU A 62 -0.49 9.71 12.20
CA LEU A 62 -1.41 9.17 13.20
C LEU A 62 -0.76 8.96 14.58
N ILE A 63 0.58 8.95 14.64
CA ILE A 63 1.37 8.79 15.88
C ILE A 63 2.08 10.11 16.24
N PRO A 64 1.37 11.22 16.55
CA PRO A 64 2.00 12.35 17.23
C PRO A 64 2.22 12.09 18.74
N ASP A 65 1.64 11.01 19.31
CA ASP A 65 1.46 10.83 20.76
C ASP A 65 2.26 9.68 21.41
N LEU A 66 3.33 9.16 20.79
CA LEU A 66 4.13 8.06 21.38
C LEU A 66 5.61 8.38 21.64
N ASN A 67 6.04 9.63 21.45
CA ASN A 67 7.38 10.09 21.79
C ASN A 67 7.35 11.41 22.60
N ALA A 68 6.54 11.46 23.67
CA ALA A 68 6.67 12.44 24.76
C ALA A 68 7.19 11.74 26.03
#